data_AF-A0A967JVK8-F1
#
_entry.id   AF-A0A967JVK8-F1
#
_cell.length_a   1.000
_cell.length_b   1.000
_cell.length_c   1.000
_cell.angle_alpha   90.00
_cell.angle_beta   90.00
_cell.angle_gamma   90.00
#
_symmetry.space_group_name_H-M   'P 1'
#
loop_
_entity.id
_entity.type
_entity.pdbx_description
1 polymer ?
#
loop_
_entity_poly.entity_id
_entity_poly.type
_entity_poly.pdbx_seq_one_letter_code
_entity_poly.pdbx_strand_id
1 'polypeptide(L)'
;MSPGRWALVAGLLTYLVALAAQTPATWAWHRLSGASAEWGLAGVHGTAWSGGAAELRYRGRALGALRWDARPLALLLGRAEARLRLAAGGHSLV
;
A
#
# COMPACT_ATOMS: atom_id res chain seq x y z
N MET A 1 37.14 -5.15 -10.99
CA MET A 1 35.70 -5.01 -11.32
C MET A 1 35.52 -3.67 -12.02
N SER A 2 35.01 -3.65 -13.26
CA SER A 2 34.92 -2.43 -14.07
C SER A 2 33.88 -1.44 -13.52
N PRO A 3 34.16 -0.12 -13.49
CA PRO A 3 33.29 0.89 -12.89
C PRO A 3 31.86 0.93 -13.46
N GLY A 4 31.65 0.45 -14.70
CA GLY A 4 30.32 0.37 -15.31
C GLY A 4 29.36 -0.62 -14.64
N ARG A 5 29.85 -1.70 -14.00
CA ARG A 5 28.98 -2.71 -13.36
C ARG A 5 28.26 -2.16 -12.13
N TRP A 6 28.89 -1.27 -11.37
CA TRP A 6 28.29 -0.64 -10.20
C TRP A 6 27.20 0.35 -10.57
N ALA A 7 27.38 1.11 -11.64
CA ALA A 7 26.34 2.01 -12.15
C ALA A 7 25.08 1.24 -12.58
N LEU A 8 25.24 0.08 -13.21
CA LEU A 8 24.12 -0.79 -13.59
C LEU A 8 23.40 -1.35 -12.36
N VAL A 9 24.14 -1.83 -11.36
CA VAL A 9 23.54 -2.34 -10.12
C VAL A 9 22.81 -1.23 -9.36
N ALA A 10 23.42 -0.05 -9.22
CA ALA A 10 22.82 1.09 -8.55
C ALA A 10 21.56 1.58 -9.30
N GLY A 11 21.60 1.65 -10.63
CA GLY A 11 20.45 1.99 -11.46
C GLY A 11 19.32 0.97 -11.33
N LEU A 12 19.65 -0.34 -11.38
CA LEU A 12 18.67 -1.41 -11.21
C LEU A 12 18.02 -1.37 -9.83
N LEU A 13 18.80 -1.20 -8.77
CA LEU A 13 18.28 -1.10 -7.40
C LEU A 13 17.36 0.11 -7.25
N THR A 14 17.78 1.28 -7.76
CA THR A 14 16.97 2.51 -7.74
C THR A 14 15.67 2.33 -8.52
N TYR A 15 15.73 1.67 -9.67
CA TYR A 15 14.56 1.35 -10.48
C TYR A 15 13.58 0.43 -9.74
N LEU A 16 14.08 -0.65 -9.12
CA LEU A 16 13.24 -1.56 -8.33
C LEU A 16 12.58 -0.85 -7.14
N VAL A 17 13.32 0.04 -6.48
CA VAL A 17 12.79 0.89 -5.40
C VAL A 17 11.69 1.81 -5.91
N ALA A 18 11.93 2.51 -7.02
CA ALA A 18 10.97 3.42 -7.61
C ALA A 18 9.72 2.67 -8.10
N LEU A 19 9.89 1.47 -8.63
CA LEU A 19 8.81 0.61 -9.09
C LEU A 19 7.95 0.15 -7.90
N ALA A 20 8.58 -0.31 -6.83
CA ALA A 20 7.89 -0.65 -5.60
C ALA A 20 7.15 0.58 -5.05
N ALA A 21 7.84 1.72 -4.89
CA ALA A 21 7.28 2.98 -4.37
C ALA A 21 6.08 3.52 -5.16
N GLN A 22 6.05 3.31 -6.47
CA GLN A 22 4.99 3.82 -7.36
C GLN A 22 3.89 2.80 -7.65
N THR A 23 3.91 1.63 -7.01
CA THR A 23 2.90 0.61 -7.26
C THR A 23 1.50 1.15 -6.89
N PRO A 24 0.55 1.21 -7.84
CA PRO A 24 -0.80 1.69 -7.57
C PRO A 24 -1.50 0.79 -6.55
N ALA A 25 -2.21 1.40 -5.60
CA ALA A 25 -2.96 0.66 -4.59
C ALA A 25 -3.99 -0.28 -5.24
N THR A 26 -4.63 0.16 -6.32
CA THR A 26 -5.65 -0.60 -7.04
C THR A 26 -5.09 -1.87 -7.67
N TRP A 27 -3.87 -1.80 -8.22
CA TRP A 27 -3.22 -2.96 -8.81
C TRP A 27 -2.80 -3.97 -7.74
N ALA A 28 -2.20 -3.48 -6.64
CA ALA A 28 -1.86 -4.30 -5.49
C ALA A 28 -3.12 -4.99 -4.93
N TRP A 29 -4.19 -4.23 -4.74
CA TRP A 29 -5.46 -4.75 -4.24
C TRP A 29 -6.06 -5.81 -5.16
N HIS A 30 -6.12 -5.57 -6.47
CA HIS A 30 -6.65 -6.54 -7.44
C HIS A 30 -5.88 -7.87 -7.45
N ARG A 31 -4.56 -7.84 -7.18
CA ARG A 31 -3.74 -9.05 -7.02
C ARG A 31 -4.06 -9.82 -5.74
N LEU A 32 -4.35 -9.12 -4.64
CA LEU A 32 -4.67 -9.70 -3.33
C LEU A 32 -6.13 -10.19 -3.24
N SER A 33 -7.09 -9.45 -3.81
CA SER A 33 -8.52 -9.78 -3.77
C SER A 33 -8.85 -11.08 -4.51
N GLY A 34 -8.02 -11.48 -5.49
CA GLY A 34 -8.16 -12.77 -6.16
C GLY A 34 -7.90 -13.98 -5.25
N ALA A 35 -7.22 -13.80 -4.11
CA ALA A 35 -6.88 -14.88 -3.19
C ALA A 35 -7.86 -15.04 -2.01
N SER A 36 -8.71 -14.04 -1.73
CA SER A 36 -9.64 -14.11 -0.59
C SER A 36 -10.91 -13.29 -0.84
N ALA A 37 -12.04 -13.99 -0.99
CA ALA A 37 -13.37 -13.38 -1.13
C ALA A 37 -13.88 -12.71 0.17
N GLU A 38 -13.17 -12.91 1.28
CA GLU A 38 -13.56 -12.40 2.59
C GLU A 38 -13.26 -10.91 2.77
N TRP A 39 -12.32 -10.36 2.00
CA TRP A 39 -11.89 -8.97 2.10
C TRP A 39 -12.27 -8.21 0.84
N GLY A 40 -13.01 -7.12 0.99
CA GLY A 40 -13.36 -6.23 -0.11
C GLY A 40 -12.97 -4.80 0.22
N LEU A 41 -12.15 -4.15 -0.63
CA LEU A 41 -11.98 -2.70 -0.57
C LEU A 41 -12.64 -2.06 -1.80
N ALA A 42 -13.39 -0.98 -1.57
CA ALA A 42 -14.00 -0.15 -2.58
C ALA A 42 -13.46 1.29 -2.52
N GLY A 43 -13.37 1.95 -3.67
CA GLY A 43 -12.82 3.31 -3.78
C GLY A 43 -11.34 3.41 -3.42
N VAL A 44 -10.56 2.37 -3.74
CA VAL A 44 -9.10 2.33 -3.54
C VAL A 44 -8.42 3.40 -4.39
N HIS A 45 -7.60 4.24 -3.76
CA HIS A 45 -6.86 5.32 -4.40
C HIS A 45 -5.45 5.47 -3.79
N GLY A 46 -4.57 6.14 -4.52
CA GLY A 46 -3.18 6.35 -4.12
C GLY A 46 -2.27 5.17 -4.47
N THR A 47 -1.18 5.02 -3.71
CA THR A 47 -0.18 3.96 -3.90
C THR A 47 -0.32 2.88 -2.84
N ALA A 48 0.32 1.74 -3.07
CA ALA A 48 0.42 0.67 -2.07
C ALA A 48 1.00 1.14 -0.72
N TRP A 49 1.74 2.27 -0.71
CA TRP A 49 2.33 2.85 0.49
C TRP A 49 1.51 3.98 1.10
N SER A 50 0.99 4.89 0.28
CA SER A 50 0.22 6.05 0.75
C SER A 50 -1.06 6.15 -0.06
N GLY A 51 -2.17 5.84 0.60
CA GLY A 51 -3.46 5.75 -0.06
C GLY A 51 -4.60 5.53 0.91
N GLY A 52 -5.75 5.21 0.33
CA GLY A 52 -6.93 4.88 1.10
C GLY A 52 -7.94 4.11 0.29
N ALA A 53 -8.93 3.61 0.99
CA ALA A 53 -10.14 3.04 0.44
C ALA A 53 -11.33 3.72 1.12
N ALA A 54 -12.32 4.06 0.29
CA ALA A 54 -13.56 4.63 0.78
C ALA A 54 -14.32 3.66 1.68
N GLU A 55 -14.22 2.36 1.40
CA GLU A 55 -14.90 1.34 2.18
C GLU A 55 -14.09 0.05 2.24
N LEU A 56 -13.85 -0.45 3.45
CA LEU A 56 -13.33 -1.77 3.76
C LEU A 56 -14.49 -2.66 4.20
N ARG A 57 -14.59 -3.83 3.59
CA ARG A 57 -15.60 -4.85 3.88
C ARG A 57 -14.91 -6.14 4.30
N TYR A 58 -15.39 -6.74 5.38
CA TYR A 58 -14.93 -8.03 5.86
C TYR A 58 -16.11 -8.99 6.00
N ARG A 59 -16.10 -10.11 5.27
CA ARG A 59 -17.19 -11.10 5.21
C ARG A 59 -18.57 -10.46 4.99
N GLY A 60 -18.64 -9.47 4.11
CA GLY A 60 -19.87 -8.73 3.80
C GLY A 60 -20.26 -7.63 4.81
N ARG A 61 -19.50 -7.42 5.89
CA ARG A 61 -19.71 -6.30 6.82
C ARG A 61 -18.84 -5.10 6.46
N ALA A 62 -19.45 -3.95 6.27
CA ALA A 62 -18.75 -2.68 6.09
C ALA A 62 -18.08 -2.25 7.41
N LEU A 63 -16.75 -2.15 7.39
CA LEU A 63 -15.93 -1.67 8.51
C LEU A 63 -15.68 -0.16 8.44
N GLY A 64 -15.93 0.48 7.29
CA GLY A 64 -15.75 1.92 7.09
C GLY A 64 -14.54 2.26 6.22
N ALA A 65 -14.09 3.51 6.25
CA ALA A 65 -12.99 3.95 5.41
C ALA A 65 -11.63 3.53 6.01
N LEU A 66 -10.73 3.08 5.14
CA LEU A 66 -9.36 2.70 5.52
C LEU A 66 -8.39 3.68 4.87
N ARG A 67 -7.45 4.21 5.65
CA ARG A 67 -6.35 5.04 5.13
C ARG A 67 -5.03 4.48 5.63
N TRP A 68 -4.05 4.37 4.74
CA TRP A 68 -2.73 3.87 5.09
C TRP A 68 -1.67 4.85 4.60
N ASP A 69 -0.63 4.99 5.41
CA ASP A 69 0.53 5.82 5.11
C ASP A 69 1.77 5.06 5.59
N ALA A 70 2.57 4.60 4.64
CA ALA A 70 3.81 3.88 4.85
C ALA A 70 4.94 4.63 4.15
N ARG A 71 6.13 4.59 4.75
CA ARG A 71 7.29 5.31 4.24
C ARG A 71 8.24 4.34 3.51
N PRO A 72 8.20 4.26 2.17
CA PRO A 72 9.04 3.32 1.42
C PRO A 72 10.54 3.58 1.61
N LEU A 73 10.94 4.84 1.78
CA LEU A 73 12.32 5.21 2.09
C LEU A 73 12.76 4.71 3.47
N ALA A 74 11.87 4.77 4.47
CA ALA A 74 12.16 4.22 5.80
C ALA A 74 12.37 2.71 5.70
N LEU A 75 11.54 2.00 4.92
CA LEU A 75 11.69 0.55 4.70
C LEU A 75 13.03 0.17 4.07
N LEU A 76 13.50 0.96 3.10
CA LEU A 76 14.83 0.80 2.50
C LEU A 76 15.98 0.99 3.50
N LEU A 77 15.79 1.84 4.49
CA LEU A 77 16.71 2.06 5.59
C LEU A 77 16.55 1.02 6.72
N GLY A 78 15.75 -0.03 6.51
CA GLY A 78 15.46 -1.07 7.50
C GLY A 78 14.47 -0.64 8.59
N ARG A 79 13.78 0.50 8.40
CA ARG A 79 12.79 1.04 9.33
C ARG A 79 11.37 0.79 8.81
N ALA A 80 10.69 -0.18 9.40
CA ALA A 80 9.29 -0.43 9.08
C ALA A 80 8.38 0.60 9.77
N GLU A 81 8.06 1.69 9.05
CA GLU A 81 7.08 2.70 9.47
C GLU A 81 5.82 2.60 8.59
N ALA A 82 4.74 2.08 9.16
CA ALA A 82 3.42 2.04 8.54
C ALA A 82 2.35 2.52 9.54
N ARG A 83 1.55 3.50 9.13
CA ARG A 83 0.43 4.05 9.88
C ARG A 83 -0.86 3.64 9.20
N LEU A 84 -1.64 2.80 9.86
CA LEU A 84 -2.98 2.39 9.44
C LEU A 84 -4.01 3.20 10.25
N ARG A 85 -4.94 3.84 9.55
CA ARG A 85 -6.05 4.59 10.13
C ARG A 85 -7.36 4.01 9.61
N LEU A 86 -8.10 3.35 10.50
CA LEU A 86 -9.46 2.89 10.24
C LEU A 86 -10.40 3.97 10.75
N ALA A 87 -11.10 4.63 9.84
CA ALA A 87 -12.27 5.41 10.20
C ALA A 87 -13.45 4.44 10.18
N ALA A 88 -13.66 3.75 11.31
CA ALA A 88 -14.92 3.07 11.54
C ALA A 88 -16.02 4.11 11.40
N GLY A 89 -16.98 3.86 10.49
CA GLY A 89 -18.09 4.77 10.24
C GLY A 89 -18.70 5.19 11.56
N GLY A 90 -18.39 6.43 11.97
CA GLY A 90 -18.75 6.97 13.26
C GLY A 90 -20.26 7.13 13.30
N HIS A 91 -20.94 6.12 13.81
CA HIS A 91 -22.15 6.36 14.56
C HIS A 91 -21.70 7.08 15.85
N SER A 92 -21.57 8.40 15.77
CA SER A 92 -21.67 9.26 16.94
C SER A 92 -23.11 9.12 17.42
N LEU A 93 -23.36 8.15 18.29
CA LEU A 93 -24.52 8.18 19.17
C LEU A 93 -24.12 8.98 20.40
N VAL A 94 -25.06 9.84 20.80
CA VAL A 94 -25.08 10.79 21.93
C VAL A 94 -24.54 12.18 21.61
#